data_AF-A0A522ERS1-F1
#
_entry.id   AF-A0A522ERS1-F1
#
_cell.length_a   1.000
_cell.length_b   1.000
_cell.length_c   1.000
_cell.angle_alpha   90.00
_cell.angle_beta   90.00
_cell.angle_gamma   90.00
#
_symmetry.space_group_name_H-M   'P 1'
#
loop_
_entity.id
_entity.type
_entity.pdbx_description
1 polymer ?
#
loop_
_entity_poly.entity_id
_entity_poly.type
_entity_poly.pdbx_seq_one_letter_code
_entity_poly.pdbx_strand_id
1 'polypeptide(L)'
;GIKIRKVVFSISWLLLKLFLWRMKEKYIIRNFHPLVFFYFLGFFFFIATLLLSVRIIWFVYVFGNIPPINALAAMFSFMSASLFTLFAMWFDMEANKELK
;
A
#
# COMPACT_ATOMS: atom_id res chain seq x y z
N GLY A 1 -34.02 4.67 -9.78
CA GLY A 1 -32.70 4.26 -10.32
C GLY A 1 -31.67 4.27 -9.22
N ILE A 2 -30.86 3.21 -9.10
CA ILE A 2 -29.80 3.14 -8.09
C ILE A 2 -28.75 4.20 -8.39
N LYS A 3 -28.42 5.04 -7.40
CA LYS A 3 -27.34 6.04 -7.52
C LYS A 3 -25.99 5.32 -7.45
N ILE A 4 -25.51 4.82 -8.58
CA ILE A 4 -24.27 4.03 -8.74
C ILE A 4 -23.08 4.68 -8.02
N ARG A 5 -22.92 6.01 -8.13
CA ARG A 5 -21.84 6.74 -7.44
C ARG A 5 -21.87 6.52 -5.92
N LYS A 6 -23.04 6.59 -5.30
CA LYS A 6 -23.17 6.45 -3.84
C LYS A 6 -22.88 5.02 -3.37
N VAL A 7 -23.25 4.03 -4.18
CA VAL A 7 -23.03 2.62 -3.89
C VAL A 7 -21.55 2.25 -4.02
N VAL A 8 -20.87 2.71 -5.07
CA VAL A 8 -19.42 2.45 -5.26
C VAL A 8 -18.61 2.99 -4.08
N PHE A 9 -18.81 4.25 -3.68
CA PHE A 9 -18.10 4.81 -2.53
C PHE A 9 -18.44 4.10 -1.21
N SER A 10 -19.73 3.74 -1.00
CA SER A 10 -20.14 3.08 0.25
C SER A 10 -19.59 1.66 0.36
N ILE A 11 -19.58 0.89 -0.73
CA ILE A 11 -19.06 -0.48 -0.74
C ILE A 11 -17.54 -0.48 -0.62
N SER A 12 -16.82 0.39 -1.34
CA SER A 12 -15.36 0.52 -1.21
C SER A 12 -14.95 0.88 0.22
N TRP A 13 -15.70 1.77 0.88
CA TRP A 13 -15.46 2.12 2.28
C TRP A 13 -15.73 0.96 3.24
N LEU A 14 -16.83 0.21 3.03
CA LEU A 14 -17.16 -0.98 3.80
C LEU A 14 -16.09 -2.07 3.69
N LEU A 15 -15.61 -2.33 2.47
CA LEU A 15 -14.53 -3.28 2.21
C LEU A 15 -13.24 -2.87 2.93
N LEU A 16 -12.86 -1.59 2.83
CA LEU A 16 -11.66 -1.08 3.49
C LEU A 16 -11.78 -1.18 5.01
N LYS A 17 -12.94 -0.83 5.58
CA LYS A 17 -13.21 -0.92 7.02
C LYS A 17 -13.17 -2.37 7.52
N LEU A 18 -13.82 -3.30 6.81
CA LEU A 18 -13.84 -4.73 7.17
C LEU A 18 -12.46 -5.37 7.01
N PHE A 19 -11.71 -4.97 5.98
CA PHE A 19 -10.33 -5.42 5.77
C PHE A 19 -9.42 -4.97 6.92
N LEU A 20 -9.47 -3.69 7.31
CA LEU A 20 -8.70 -3.17 8.44
C LEU A 20 -9.12 -3.80 9.78
N TRP A 21 -10.42 -4.05 9.99
CA TRP A 21 -10.92 -4.76 11.17
C TRP A 21 -10.37 -6.18 11.24
N ARG A 22 -10.42 -6.94 10.13
CA ARG A 22 -9.89 -8.31 10.05
C ARG A 22 -8.38 -8.35 10.27
N MET A 23 -7.64 -7.40 9.69
CA MET A 23 -6.19 -7.26 9.88
C MET A 23 -5.84 -7.03 11.36
N LYS A 24 -6.56 -6.13 12.04
CA LYS A 24 -6.33 -5.81 13.46
C LYS A 24 -6.69 -6.98 14.39
N GLU A 25 -7.90 -7.52 14.26
CA GLU A 25 -8.44 -8.49 15.21
C GLU A 25 -7.71 -9.85 15.13
N LYS A 26 -7.38 -10.32 13.91
CA LYS A 26 -6.79 -11.65 13.69
C LYS A 26 -5.25 -11.66 13.76
N TYR A 27 -4.57 -10.58 13.34
CA TYR A 27 -3.11 -10.59 13.13
C TYR A 27 -2.31 -9.69 14.08
N ILE A 28 -2.91 -8.71 14.78
CA ILE A 28 -2.16 -7.84 15.71
C ILE A 28 -2.20 -8.40 17.15
N ILE A 29 -3.31 -8.99 17.57
CA ILE A 29 -3.54 -9.32 18.99
C ILE A 29 -3.22 -10.79 19.33
N ARG A 30 -3.34 -11.74 18.38
CA ARG A 30 -3.23 -13.19 18.70
C ARG A 30 -1.91 -13.86 18.31
N ASN A 31 -1.32 -13.50 17.18
CA ASN A 31 -0.04 -14.03 16.72
C ASN A 31 0.71 -12.86 16.09
N PHE A 32 1.84 -12.42 16.63
CA PHE A 32 2.70 -11.39 16.01
C PHE A 32 3.19 -11.89 14.64
N HIS A 33 2.32 -11.85 13.63
CA HIS A 33 2.63 -12.41 12.33
C HIS A 33 3.47 -11.38 11.57
N PRO A 34 4.66 -11.76 11.06
CA PRO A 34 5.47 -10.87 10.22
C PRO A 34 4.73 -10.32 8.99
N LEU A 35 3.54 -10.84 8.68
CA LEU A 35 2.58 -10.30 7.71
C LEU A 35 2.29 -8.80 7.90
N VAL A 36 2.04 -8.37 9.14
CA VAL A 36 1.66 -6.98 9.44
C VAL A 36 2.82 -6.03 9.11
N PHE A 37 4.06 -6.48 9.32
CA PHE A 37 5.26 -5.72 8.99
C PHE A 37 5.39 -5.49 7.47
N PHE A 38 5.11 -6.50 6.64
CA PHE A 38 5.12 -6.35 5.19
C PHE A 38 4.06 -5.38 4.67
N TYR A 39 2.82 -5.45 5.19
CA TYR A 39 1.78 -4.49 4.84
C TYR A 39 2.13 -3.07 5.30
N PHE A 40 2.69 -2.91 6.50
CA PHE A 40 3.12 -1.62 7.02
C PHE A 40 4.25 -1.02 6.18
N LEU A 41 5.29 -1.80 5.85
CA LEU A 41 6.38 -1.36 4.99
C LEU A 41 5.90 -1.04 3.58
N GLY A 42 5.05 -1.89 2.98
CA GLY A 42 4.46 -1.63 1.66
C GLY A 42 3.70 -0.30 1.65
N PHE A 43 2.89 -0.04 2.68
CA PHE A 43 2.17 1.22 2.84
C PHE A 43 3.10 2.42 3.07
N PHE A 44 4.13 2.25 3.90
CA PHE A 44 5.14 3.27 4.16
C PHE A 44 5.88 3.68 2.86
N PHE A 45 6.37 2.70 2.10
CA PHE A 45 7.02 2.95 0.81
C PHE A 45 6.05 3.49 -0.24
N PHE A 46 4.77 3.13 -0.18
CA PHE A 46 3.76 3.73 -1.04
C PHE A 46 3.59 5.23 -0.78
N ILE A 47 3.50 5.64 0.50
CA ILE A 47 3.47 7.07 0.88
C ILE A 47 4.76 7.77 0.46
N ALA A 48 5.93 7.17 0.72
CA ALA A 48 7.21 7.73 0.31
C ALA A 48 7.28 7.93 -1.21
N THR A 49 6.77 6.97 -1.99
CA THR A 49 6.69 7.08 -3.45
C THR A 49 5.79 8.24 -3.89
N LEU A 50 4.63 8.41 -3.27
CA LEU A 50 3.73 9.54 -3.56
C LEU A 50 4.42 10.88 -3.27
N LEU A 51 5.04 11.02 -2.09
CA LEU A 51 5.74 12.24 -1.69
C LEU A 51 6.90 12.56 -2.64
N LEU A 52 7.73 11.57 -2.97
CA LEU A 52 8.84 11.74 -3.90
C LEU A 52 8.38 12.06 -5.32
N SER A 53 7.28 11.47 -5.78
CA SER A 53 6.71 11.76 -7.10
C SER A 53 6.21 13.21 -7.19
N VAL A 54 5.48 13.68 -6.16
CA VAL A 54 5.05 15.08 -6.06
C VAL A 54 6.25 16.02 -6.03
N ARG A 55 7.30 15.67 -5.27
CA ARG A 55 8.55 16.44 -5.21
C ARG A 55 9.21 16.54 -6.59
N ILE A 56 9.29 15.44 -7.35
CA ILE A 56 9.88 15.44 -8.69
C ILE A 56 9.08 16.37 -9.62
N ILE A 57 7.75 16.28 -9.62
CA ILE A 57 6.89 17.14 -10.44
C ILE A 57 7.13 18.62 -10.10
N TRP A 58 7.26 18.95 -8.81
CA TRP A 58 7.56 20.30 -8.37
C TRP A 58 8.96 20.77 -8.83
N PHE A 59 9.99 19.93 -8.70
CA PHE A 59 11.34 20.25 -9.19
C PHE A 59 11.39 20.43 -10.71
N VAL A 60 10.66 19.62 -11.47
CA VAL A 60 10.52 19.75 -12.93
C VAL A 60 9.92 21.10 -13.28
N TYR A 61 8.87 21.53 -12.55
CA TYR A 61 8.21 22.80 -12.81
C TYR A 61 9.10 24.02 -12.52
N VAL A 62 9.92 23.96 -11.46
CA VAL A 62 10.76 25.09 -11.03
C VAL A 62 12.09 25.16 -11.76
N PHE A 63 12.79 24.03 -11.93
CA PHE A 63 14.18 24.01 -12.44
C PHE A 63 14.31 23.46 -13.85
N GLY A 64 13.26 22.84 -14.41
CA GLY A 64 13.27 22.27 -15.78
C GLY A 64 14.17 21.04 -15.97
N ASN A 65 14.95 20.65 -14.96
CA ASN A 65 15.88 19.51 -15.04
C ASN A 65 15.69 18.58 -13.84
N ILE A 66 15.71 17.27 -14.07
CA ILE A 66 15.49 16.26 -13.03
C ILE A 66 16.85 15.72 -12.57
N PRO A 67 17.25 15.94 -11.30
CA PRO A 67 18.41 15.26 -10.75
C PRO A 67 18.21 13.73 -10.83
N PRO A 68 19.13 12.98 -11.47
CA PRO A 68 18.99 11.53 -11.64
C PRO A 68 18.75 10.79 -10.32
N ILE A 69 19.36 11.28 -9.23
CA ILE A 69 19.23 10.73 -7.88
C ILE A 69 17.77 10.75 -7.35
N ASN A 70 17.00 11.79 -7.69
CA ASN A 70 15.61 11.91 -7.22
C ASN A 70 14.72 10.91 -7.95
N ALA A 71 14.91 10.77 -9.27
CA ALA A 71 14.20 9.79 -10.08
C ALA A 71 14.52 8.36 -9.64
N LEU A 72 15.80 8.07 -9.39
CA LEU A 72 16.25 6.77 -8.88
C LEU A 72 15.59 6.46 -7.53
N ALA A 73 15.59 7.40 -6.59
CA ALA A 73 14.97 7.22 -5.27
C ALA A 73 13.46 6.95 -5.36
N ALA A 74 12.75 7.64 -6.26
CA ALA A 74 11.32 7.39 -6.49
C ALA A 74 11.06 6.00 -7.09
N MET A 75 11.86 5.59 -8.08
CA MET A 75 11.76 4.24 -8.67
C MET A 75 12.05 3.14 -7.65
N PHE A 76 13.13 3.28 -6.87
CA PHE A 76 13.46 2.33 -5.80
C PHE A 76 12.34 2.25 -4.76
N SER A 77 11.82 3.39 -4.30
CA SER A 77 10.69 3.44 -3.38
C SER A 77 9.45 2.73 -3.94
N PHE A 78 9.13 2.94 -5.23
CA PHE A 78 8.01 2.31 -5.89
C PHE A 78 8.18 0.78 -6.02
N MET A 79 9.37 0.32 -6.40
CA MET A 79 9.70 -1.10 -6.47
C MET A 79 9.57 -1.75 -5.11
N SER A 80 10.14 -1.14 -4.06
CA SER A 80 10.04 -1.63 -2.68
C SER A 80 8.59 -1.68 -2.19
N ALA A 81 7.77 -0.66 -2.47
CA ALA A 81 6.34 -0.68 -2.11
C ALA A 81 5.61 -1.87 -2.74
N SER A 82 5.86 -2.10 -4.04
CA SER A 82 5.25 -3.19 -4.79
C SER A 82 5.70 -4.55 -4.26
N LEU A 83 7.00 -4.75 -4.04
CA LEU A 83 7.58 -5.99 -3.51
C LEU A 83 7.02 -6.33 -2.12
N PHE A 84 7.04 -5.38 -1.18
CA PHE A 84 6.55 -5.63 0.17
C PHE A 84 5.05 -5.91 0.20
N THR A 85 4.26 -5.23 -0.64
CA THR A 85 2.82 -5.48 -0.74
C THR A 85 2.54 -6.87 -1.31
N LEU A 86 3.26 -7.28 -2.36
CA LEU A 86 3.11 -8.61 -2.95
C LEU A 86 3.55 -9.72 -1.99
N PHE A 87 4.65 -9.53 -1.26
CA PHE A 87 5.05 -10.45 -0.20
C PHE A 87 3.99 -10.54 0.90
N ALA A 88 3.39 -9.41 1.30
CA ALA A 88 2.31 -9.41 2.27
C ALA A 88 1.12 -10.25 1.79
N MET A 89 0.70 -10.11 0.53
CA MET A 89 -0.37 -10.94 -0.04
C MET A 89 0.02 -12.42 -0.13
N TRP A 90 1.25 -12.71 -0.52
CA TRP A 90 1.77 -14.08 -0.60
C TRP A 90 1.74 -14.76 0.77
N PHE A 91 2.25 -14.09 1.81
CA PHE A 91 2.22 -14.62 3.18
C PHE A 91 0.79 -14.76 3.71
N ASP A 92 -0.14 -13.88 3.34
CA ASP A 92 -1.55 -14.03 3.71
C ASP A 92 -2.16 -15.28 3.07
N MET A 93 -1.81 -15.55 1.80
CA MET A 93 -2.23 -16.77 1.12
C MET A 93 -1.64 -18.02 1.80
N GLU A 94 -0.35 -18.03 2.12
CA GLU A 94 0.30 -19.16 2.81
C GLU A 94 -0.34 -19.45 4.17
N ALA A 95 -0.59 -18.40 4.97
CA ALA A 95 -1.21 -18.53 6.28
C ALA A 95 -2.66 -19.06 6.24
N ASN A 96 -3.35 -18.91 5.11
CA ASN A 96 -4.71 -19.40 4.92
C ASN A 96 -4.78 -20.73 4.14
N LYS A 97 -3.65 -21.34 3.76
CA LYS A 97 -3.64 -22.64 3.03
C LYS A 97 -4.13 -23.83 3.85
N GLU A 98 -4.02 -23.77 5.18
CA GLU A 98 -4.44 -24.86 6.07
C GLU A 98 -5.96 -24.89 6.34
N LEU A 99 -6.72 -23.89 5.86
CA LEU A 99 -8.18 -23.81 5.99
C LEU A 99 -8.92 -24.52 4.85
N LYS A 100 -8.36 -25.59 4.28
CA LYS A 100 -9.08 -26.44 3.32
C LYS A 100 -10.15 -27.27 4.01
#